data_AF-A0A379WJT3-F1
#
_entry.id   AF-A0A379WJT3-F1
#
_cell.length_a   1.000
_cell.length_b   1.000
_cell.length_c   1.000
_cell.angle_alpha   90.00
_cell.angle_beta   90.00
_cell.angle_gamma   90.00
#
_symmetry.space_group_name_H-M   'P 1'
#
loop_
_entity.id
_entity.type
_entity.pdbx_description
1 polymer ?
#
loop_
_entity_poly.entity_id
_entity_poly.type
_entity_poly.pdbx_seq_one_letter_code
_entity_poly.pdbx_strand_id
1 'polypeptide(L)'
;MSWQTLRMNLNTLARHDVFENTTLAASVAQRLADRAQVRQSWVYPYQLLSAWSNLQSGVPQVIREALAQAMEYALENIPPFHGNVVVCPDVSGSMKSSDNRLSQGGDQ
;
A
#
# COMPACT_ATOMS: atom_id res chain seq x y z
N MET A 1 14.69 11.37 -1.61
CA MET A 1 14.20 10.27 -0.73
C MET A 1 14.13 8.96 -1.51
N SER A 2 14.33 7.79 -0.88
CA SER A 2 14.14 6.49 -1.54
C SER A 2 12.65 6.23 -1.84
N TRP A 3 12.34 5.28 -2.73
CA TRP A 3 10.94 4.94 -3.02
C TRP A 3 10.21 4.42 -1.77
N GLN A 4 10.86 3.59 -0.95
CA GLN A 4 10.27 3.07 0.28
C GLN A 4 10.00 4.18 1.31
N THR A 5 10.92 5.15 1.45
CA THR A 5 10.70 6.31 2.33
C THR A 5 9.53 7.14 1.82
N LEU A 6 9.37 7.30 0.50
CA LEU A 6 8.24 8.03 -0.10
C LEU A 6 6.91 7.39 0.26
N ARG A 7 6.78 6.07 0.01
CA ARG A 7 5.58 5.28 0.35
C ARG A 7 5.19 5.42 1.82
N MET A 8 6.16 5.36 2.73
CA MET A 8 5.91 5.41 4.17
C MET A 8 5.50 6.79 4.71
N ASN A 9 5.69 7.86 3.94
CA ASN A 9 5.52 9.23 4.42
C ASN A 9 4.40 10.02 3.73
N LEU A 10 3.50 9.37 2.99
CA LEU A 10 2.44 10.06 2.25
C LEU A 10 1.53 10.92 3.14
N ASN A 11 1.14 10.42 4.32
CA ASN A 11 0.37 11.22 5.28
C ASN A 11 1.20 12.38 5.88
N THR A 12 2.51 12.21 6.02
CA THR A 12 3.40 13.31 6.46
C THR A 12 3.48 14.39 5.40
N LEU A 13 3.61 14.03 4.12
CA LEU A 13 3.59 14.99 3.02
C LEU A 13 2.27 15.75 2.97
N ALA A 14 1.14 15.07 3.16
CA ALA A 14 -0.17 15.71 3.24
C ALA A 14 -0.28 16.71 4.40
N ARG A 15 0.20 16.36 5.60
CA ARG A 15 0.21 17.26 6.78
C ARG A 15 1.08 18.51 6.61
N HIS A 16 1.99 18.51 5.65
CA HIS A 16 2.85 19.64 5.32
C HIS A 16 2.42 20.33 4.01
N ASP A 17 1.17 20.12 3.57
CA ASP A 17 0.56 20.78 2.41
C ASP A 17 1.32 20.57 1.09
N VAL A 18 2.16 19.53 1.00
CA VAL A 18 2.98 19.24 -0.19
C VAL A 18 2.10 18.99 -1.42
N PHE A 19 0.92 18.41 -1.20
CA PHE A 19 -0.02 18.06 -2.27
C PHE A 19 -0.91 19.21 -2.73
N GLU A 20 -0.88 20.39 -2.09
CA GLU A 20 -1.50 21.61 -2.61
C GLU A 20 -0.85 22.06 -3.93
N ASN A 21 0.42 21.69 -4.12
CA ASN A 21 1.08 21.81 -5.41
C ASN A 21 0.75 20.59 -6.27
N THR A 22 -0.16 20.78 -7.23
CA THR A 22 -0.62 19.73 -8.14
C THR A 22 0.50 19.11 -8.98
N THR A 23 1.51 19.89 -9.37
CA THR A 23 2.70 19.39 -10.08
C THR A 23 3.53 18.47 -9.19
N LEU A 24 3.72 18.80 -7.91
CA LEU A 24 4.40 17.93 -6.96
C LEU A 24 3.58 16.66 -6.68
N ALA A 25 2.26 16.77 -6.51
CA ALA A 25 1.39 15.61 -6.36
C ALA A 25 1.49 14.67 -7.57
N ALA A 26 1.48 15.21 -8.79
CA ALA A 26 1.65 14.43 -10.02
C ALA A 26 3.04 13.77 -10.10
N SER A 27 4.10 14.49 -9.73
CA SER A 27 5.47 13.96 -9.69
C SER A 27 5.61 12.81 -8.69
N VAL A 28 5.03 12.95 -7.49
CA VAL A 28 5.00 11.90 -6.48
C VAL A 28 4.20 10.69 -6.98
N ALA A 29 3.02 10.92 -7.57
CA ALA A 29 2.18 9.85 -8.13
C ALA A 29 2.91 9.08 -9.24
N GLN A 30 3.52 9.78 -10.19
CA GLN A 30 4.31 9.17 -11.26
C GLN A 30 5.43 8.30 -10.69
N ARG A 31 6.11 8.79 -9.65
CA ARG A 31 7.19 8.05 -9.00
C ARG A 31 6.69 6.82 -8.21
N LEU A 32 5.56 6.94 -7.52
CA LEU A 32 4.95 5.81 -6.81
C LEU A 32 4.56 4.71 -7.80
N ALA A 33 3.99 5.08 -8.95
CA ALA A 33 3.57 4.18 -10.02
C ALA A 33 4.69 3.87 -11.04
N ASP A 34 5.95 4.15 -10.73
CA ASP A 34 7.07 3.76 -11.59
C ASP A 34 7.33 2.26 -11.44
N ARG A 35 6.99 1.49 -12.48
CA ARG A 35 7.13 0.03 -12.51
C ARG A 35 8.55 -0.44 -12.18
N ALA A 36 9.59 0.25 -12.67
CA ALA A 36 10.97 -0.13 -12.43
C ALA A 36 11.36 0.10 -10.96
N GLN A 37 10.96 1.24 -10.38
CA GLN A 37 11.20 1.53 -8.98
C GLN A 37 10.44 0.58 -8.05
N VAL A 38 9.18 0.24 -8.38
CA VAL A 38 8.38 -0.74 -7.63
C VAL A 38 9.06 -2.11 -7.63
N ARG A 39 9.48 -2.61 -8.80
CA ARG A 39 10.20 -3.89 -8.91
C ARG A 39 11.51 -3.88 -8.12
N GLN A 40 12.30 -2.81 -8.25
CA GLN A 40 13.57 -2.68 -7.53
C GLN A 40 13.40 -2.59 -6.00
N SER A 41 12.25 -2.08 -5.54
CA SER A 41 11.96 -1.96 -4.11
C SER A 41 11.62 -3.27 -3.41
N TRP A 42 11.33 -4.35 -4.16
CA TRP A 42 10.88 -5.64 -3.63
C TRP A 42 9.69 -5.55 -2.68
N VAL A 43 8.86 -4.51 -2.83
CA VAL A 43 7.66 -4.32 -2.02
C VAL A 43 6.64 -5.39 -2.35
N TYR A 44 5.97 -5.90 -1.30
CA TYR A 44 4.87 -6.86 -1.46
C TYR A 44 3.53 -6.12 -1.64
N PRO A 45 2.58 -6.66 -2.44
CA PRO A 45 1.27 -6.04 -2.66
C PRO A 45 0.53 -5.68 -1.36
N TYR A 46 0.58 -6.55 -0.33
CA TYR A 46 -0.05 -6.27 0.96
C TYR A 46 0.52 -5.04 1.69
N GLN A 47 1.81 -4.74 1.53
CA GLN A 47 2.42 -3.54 2.13
C GLN A 47 1.92 -2.26 1.46
N LEU A 48 1.61 -2.32 0.17
CA LEU A 48 1.00 -1.21 -0.57
C LEU A 48 -0.49 -1.09 -0.27
N LEU A 49 -1.21 -2.20 -0.13
CA LEU A 49 -2.60 -2.22 0.32
C LEU A 49 -2.73 -1.57 1.70
N SER A 50 -1.85 -1.93 2.64
CA SER A 50 -1.80 -1.30 3.96
C SER A 50 -1.56 0.20 3.86
N ALA A 51 -0.63 0.66 3.01
CA ALA A 51 -0.41 2.09 2.81
C ALA A 51 -1.63 2.80 2.22
N TRP A 52 -2.29 2.19 1.24
CA TRP A 52 -3.49 2.70 0.57
C TRP A 52 -4.67 2.84 1.54
N SER A 53 -4.92 1.81 2.35
CA SER A 53 -6.01 1.78 3.34
C SER A 53 -5.81 2.78 4.49
N ASN A 54 -4.56 3.18 4.76
CA ASN A 54 -4.21 4.14 5.81
C ASN A 54 -4.03 5.59 5.30
N LEU A 55 -4.31 5.87 4.02
CA LEU A 55 -4.22 7.23 3.50
C LEU A 55 -5.29 8.15 4.11
N GLN A 56 -4.85 9.29 4.64
CA GLN A 56 -5.73 10.32 5.23
C GLN A 56 -6.45 11.14 4.16
N SER A 57 -7.47 11.89 4.56
CA SER A 57 -8.29 12.72 3.66
C SER A 57 -7.50 13.79 2.90
N GLY A 58 -6.41 14.31 3.48
CA GLY A 58 -5.52 15.28 2.82
C GLY A 58 -4.63 14.70 1.71
N VAL A 59 -4.71 13.40 1.45
CA VAL A 59 -3.96 12.76 0.35
C VAL A 59 -4.85 12.74 -0.89
N PRO A 60 -4.42 13.36 -2.01
CA PRO A 60 -5.26 13.49 -3.21
C PRO A 60 -5.46 12.15 -3.91
N GLN A 61 -6.54 12.08 -4.68
CA GLN A 61 -6.96 10.89 -5.40
C GLN A 61 -5.87 10.31 -6.33
N VAL A 62 -5.08 11.17 -6.98
CA VAL A 62 -3.99 10.75 -7.87
C VAL A 62 -2.92 9.90 -7.16
N ILE A 63 -2.71 10.11 -5.85
CA ILE A 63 -1.79 9.32 -5.03
C ILE A 63 -2.40 7.96 -4.67
N ARG A 64 -3.71 7.94 -4.39
CA ARG A 64 -4.46 6.69 -4.15
C ARG A 64 -4.41 5.78 -5.38
N GLU A 65 -4.63 6.35 -6.55
CA GLU A 65 -4.55 5.64 -7.83
C GLU A 65 -3.12 5.17 -8.13
N ALA A 66 -2.11 6.00 -7.87
CA ALA A 66 -0.72 5.60 -8.03
C ALA A 66 -0.32 4.42 -7.13
N LEU A 67 -0.80 4.39 -5.88
CA LEU A 67 -0.60 3.22 -5.00
C LEU A 67 -1.31 1.97 -5.51
N ALA A 68 -2.52 2.12 -6.07
CA ALA A 68 -3.23 1.00 -6.69
C ALA A 68 -2.47 0.44 -7.88
N GLN A 69 -1.95 1.32 -8.76
CA GLN A 69 -1.11 0.90 -9.87
C GLN A 69 0.22 0.26 -9.41
N ALA A 70 0.82 0.77 -8.33
CA ALA A 70 2.01 0.17 -7.75
C ALA A 70 1.72 -1.24 -7.18
N MET A 71 0.52 -1.49 -6.64
CA MET A 71 0.12 -2.84 -6.18
C MET A 71 0.11 -3.84 -7.32
N GLU A 72 -0.39 -3.45 -8.49
CA GLU A 72 -0.36 -4.29 -9.69
C GLU A 72 1.08 -4.63 -10.11
N TYR A 73 1.97 -3.64 -10.13
CA TYR A 73 3.38 -3.88 -10.47
C TYR A 73 4.11 -4.71 -9.41
N ALA A 74 3.72 -4.62 -8.14
CA ALA A 74 4.31 -5.42 -7.07
C ALA A 74 3.99 -6.92 -7.19
N LEU A 75 2.94 -7.31 -7.93
CA LEU A 75 2.66 -8.72 -8.22
C LEU A 75 3.77 -9.37 -9.04
N GLU A 76 4.53 -8.60 -9.82
CA GLU A 76 5.67 -9.11 -10.60
C GLU A 76 6.84 -9.56 -9.73
N ASN A 77 6.87 -9.14 -8.45
CA ASN A 77 7.86 -9.59 -7.48
C ASN A 77 7.47 -10.93 -6.84
N ILE A 78 6.27 -11.43 -7.10
CA ILE A 78 5.75 -12.67 -6.53
C ILE A 78 6.00 -13.83 -7.50
N PRO A 79 6.49 -14.99 -7.02
CA PRO A 79 6.61 -16.17 -7.86
C PRO A 79 5.26 -16.54 -8.50
N PRO A 80 5.26 -16.99 -9.77
CA PRO A 80 4.02 -17.41 -10.43
C PRO A 80 3.43 -18.66 -9.75
N PHE A 81 2.11 -18.71 -9.68
CA PHE A 81 1.38 -19.91 -9.29
C PHE A 81 1.13 -20.77 -10.53
N HIS A 82 1.55 -22.03 -10.50
CA HIS A 82 1.35 -22.97 -11.59
C HIS A 82 0.12 -23.87 -11.32
N GLY A 83 -0.60 -24.25 -12.38
CA GLY A 83 -1.74 -25.17 -12.31
C GLY A 83 -3.11 -24.48 -12.28
N ASN A 84 -4.15 -25.26 -11.96
CA ASN A 84 -5.52 -24.76 -11.85
C ASN A 84 -5.77 -24.22 -10.44
N VAL A 85 -6.00 -22.91 -10.33
CA VAL A 85 -6.24 -22.23 -9.05
C VAL A 85 -7.73 -21.94 -8.89
N VAL A 86 -8.29 -22.32 -7.75
CA VAL A 86 -9.65 -21.93 -7.33
C VAL A 86 -9.53 -21.03 -6.11
N VAL A 87 -10.15 -19.85 -6.16
CA VAL A 87 -10.16 -18.88 -5.06
C VAL A 87 -11.55 -18.88 -4.43
N CYS A 88 -11.64 -19.34 -3.17
CA CYS A 88 -12.89 -19.42 -2.39
C CYS A 88 -12.78 -18.52 -1.15
N PRO A 89 -12.99 -17.19 -1.27
CA PRO A 89 -12.90 -16.30 -0.13
C PRO A 89 -14.05 -16.56 0.86
N ASP A 90 -13.73 -16.79 2.13
CA ASP A 90 -14.73 -16.83 3.19
C ASP A 90 -15.23 -15.40 3.47
N VAL A 91 -16.55 -15.24 3.59
CA VAL A 91 -17.25 -13.97 3.87
C VAL A 91 -18.05 -14.04 5.17
N SER A 92 -17.83 -15.07 5.97
CA SER A 92 -18.42 -15.25 7.30
C SER A 92 -18.09 -14.08 8.23
N GLY A 93 -18.91 -13.91 9.30
CA GLY A 93 -18.75 -12.81 10.25
C GLY A 93 -17.40 -12.78 10.96
N SER A 94 -16.75 -13.93 11.17
CA SER A 94 -15.41 -14.02 11.76
C SER A 94 -14.34 -13.32 10.94
N MET A 95 -14.50 -13.26 9.61
CA MET A 95 -13.54 -12.59 8.72
C MET A 95 -13.50 -11.07 8.89
N LYS A 96 -14.45 -10.48 9.64
CA LYS A 96 -14.49 -9.05 9.98
C LYS A 96 -13.84 -8.73 11.34
N SER A 97 -13.43 -9.74 12.10
CA SER A 97 -12.72 -9.54 13.36
C SER A 97 -11.30 -9.05 13.08
N SER A 98 -10.89 -7.92 13.65
CA SER A 98 -9.49 -7.52 13.65
C SER A 98 -8.72 -8.47 14.58
N ASP A 99 -7.91 -9.36 14.01
CA ASP A 99 -7.10 -10.30 14.79
C ASP A 99 -5.86 -9.57 15.33
N ASN A 100 -6.05 -8.78 16.38
CA ASN A 100 -4.97 -8.19 17.16
C ASN A 100 -5.08 -8.65 18.63
N ARG A 101 -5.23 -9.95 18.84
CA ARG A 101 -5.15 -10.59 20.16
C ARG A 101 -3.94 -11.52 20.20
N LEU A 102 -2.75 -10.96 20.45
CA LEU A 102 -1.60 -11.70 20.95
C LEU A 102 -1.24 -11.19 22.36
N SER A 103 -1.58 -12.05 23.33
CA SER A 103 -1.17 -12.14 24.75
C SER A 103 -1.15 -10.87 25.61
N GLN A 104 -2.29 -10.56 26.26
CA GLN A 104 -2.22 -10.18 27.68
C GLN A 104 -2.21 -11.48 28.49
N GLY A 105 -1.00 -11.95 28.79
CA GLY A 105 -0.74 -12.97 29.80
C GLY A 105 0.10 -12.34 30.89
N GLY A 106 -0.53 -11.53 31.73
CA GLY A 106 -0.01 -11.10 33.02
C GLY A 106 -0.95 -11.63 34.10
N ASP A 107 -0.36 -12.02 35.23
CA ASP A 107 -0.95 -12.35 36.53
C ASP A 107 -1.18 -13.84 36.81
N GLN A 108 -0.09 -14.50 37.22
CA GLN A 108 -0.03 -15.15 38.54
C GLN A 108 0.94 -14.36 39.42
#